data_AF-A0A7M4A0E8-F1
#
_entry.id   AF-A0A7M4A0E8-F1
#
_cell.length_a   1.000
_cell.length_b   1.000
_cell.length_c   1.000
_cell.angle_alpha   90.00
_cell.angle_beta   90.00
_cell.angle_gamma   90.00
#
_symmetry.space_group_name_H-M   'P 1'
#
loop_
_entity.id
_entity.type
_entity.pdbx_description
1 polymer ?
#
loop_
_entity_poly.entity_id
_entity_poly.type
_entity_poly.pdbx_seq_one_letter_code
_entity_poly.pdbx_strand_id
1 'polypeptide(L)'
;MRKLEEKRELLYVIRTMDVLMSSGVGLEAAIHTIGRGGYGIISEDFSAMMKRLRKGTGGGLDKELKALMKKADSAGYKRLLNTLYTNVTQNTDLVETLKKQGARMEEERSEEVEKYIEELGGVPETLLSIGMIGPIILSIVGLVPQLMSGDLGAFMSLPDPAVISSVVNMGLLITLVGMALVGLKAHTK
;
A
#
# COMPACT_ATOMS: atom_id res chain seq x y z
N MET A 1 -4.52 16.05 2.96
CA MET A 1 -3.24 15.94 3.70
C MET A 1 -3.44 15.28 5.06
N ARG A 2 -4.35 15.78 5.91
CA ARG A 2 -4.69 15.21 7.23
C ARG A 2 -4.86 13.67 7.29
N LYS A 3 -5.65 13.07 6.39
CA LYS A 3 -5.85 11.62 6.31
C LYS A 3 -4.53 10.81 6.21
N LEU A 4 -3.52 11.31 5.49
CA LEU A 4 -2.23 10.63 5.32
C LEU A 4 -1.38 10.73 6.58
N GLU A 5 -1.35 11.91 7.21
CA GLU A 5 -0.64 12.11 8.47
C GLU A 5 -1.24 11.28 9.60
N GLU A 6 -2.57 11.26 9.71
CA GLU A 6 -3.26 10.39 10.67
C GLU A 6 -2.86 8.92 10.48
N LYS A 7 -2.89 8.41 9.23
CA LYS A 7 -2.49 7.03 8.94
C LYS A 7 -1.04 6.73 9.33
N ARG A 8 -0.11 7.65 9.03
CA ARG A 8 1.34 7.46 9.26
C ARG A 8 1.67 7.30 10.73
N GLU A 9 1.05 8.11 11.59
CA GLU A 9 1.37 8.18 13.01
C GLU A 9 0.53 7.23 13.88
N LEU A 10 -0.63 6.78 13.37
CA LEU A 10 -1.61 6.03 14.15
C LEU A 10 -1.06 4.74 14.77
N LEU A 11 -0.24 3.98 14.05
CA LEU A 11 0.34 2.74 14.58
C LEU A 11 1.22 3.01 15.81
N TYR A 12 2.07 4.04 15.74
CA TYR A 12 2.95 4.44 16.84
C TYR A 12 2.16 4.95 18.04
N VAL A 13 1.08 5.68 17.80
CA VAL A 13 0.16 6.11 18.86
C VAL A 13 -0.48 4.92 19.55
N ILE A 14 -1.05 3.97 18.79
CA ILE A 14 -1.68 2.77 19.37
C ILE A 14 -0.67 1.98 20.19
N ARG A 15 0.55 1.78 19.68
CA ARG A 15 1.59 1.03 20.39
C ARG A 15 2.02 1.73 21.68
N THR A 16 2.15 3.05 21.65
CA THR A 16 2.51 3.83 22.84
C THR A 16 1.38 3.80 23.88
N MET A 17 0.13 3.93 23.44
CA MET A 17 -1.02 3.79 24.34
C MET A 17 -1.10 2.39 24.94
N ASP A 18 -0.90 1.34 24.15
CA ASP A 18 -0.85 -0.05 24.63
C ASP A 18 0.20 -0.24 25.75
N VAL A 19 1.43 0.26 25.55
CA VAL A 19 2.50 0.21 26.56
C VAL A 19 2.13 0.98 27.83
N LEU A 20 1.66 2.21 27.70
CA LEU A 20 1.28 3.06 28.84
C LEU A 20 0.14 2.41 29.63
N MET A 21 -0.90 1.96 28.94
CA MET A 21 -2.08 1.39 29.58
C MET A 21 -1.81 0.02 30.19
N SER A 22 -0.98 -0.81 29.55
CA SER A 22 -0.50 -2.07 30.13
C SER A 22 0.32 -1.86 31.41
N SER A 23 0.99 -0.71 31.54
CA SER A 23 1.68 -0.32 32.77
C SER A 23 0.78 0.28 33.86
N GLY A 24 -0.54 0.28 33.65
CA GLY A 24 -1.52 0.83 34.60
C GLY A 24 -1.70 2.34 34.51
N VAL A 25 -1.16 3.01 33.48
CA VAL A 25 -1.39 4.45 33.28
C VAL A 25 -2.83 4.69 32.86
N GLY A 26 -3.51 5.58 33.58
CA GLY A 26 -4.88 5.98 33.27
C GLY A 26 -5.00 6.65 31.90
N LEU A 27 -6.16 6.49 31.25
CA LEU A 27 -6.41 6.96 29.88
C LEU A 27 -6.11 8.46 29.69
N GLU A 28 -6.52 9.32 30.61
CA GLU A 28 -6.24 10.76 30.53
C GLU A 28 -4.73 11.06 30.53
N ALA A 29 -3.98 10.38 31.37
CA ALA A 29 -2.53 10.52 31.43
C ALA A 29 -1.87 9.97 30.16
N ALA A 30 -2.36 8.85 29.63
CA ALA A 30 -1.89 8.30 28.36
C ALA A 30 -2.13 9.27 27.20
N ILE A 31 -3.35 9.81 27.07
CA ILE A 31 -3.71 10.82 26.07
C ILE A 31 -2.83 12.07 26.21
N HIS A 32 -2.58 12.52 27.44
CA HIS A 32 -1.73 13.67 27.70
C HIS A 32 -0.26 13.42 27.26
N THR A 33 0.27 12.22 27.50
CA THR A 33 1.59 11.80 27.02
C THR A 33 1.64 11.77 25.49
N ILE A 34 0.65 11.19 24.83
CA ILE A 34 0.56 11.23 23.35
C ILE A 34 0.46 12.67 22.85
N GLY A 35 -0.32 13.53 23.50
CA GLY A 35 -0.44 14.95 23.15
C GLY A 35 0.87 15.74 23.22
N ARG A 36 1.88 15.24 23.95
CA ARG A 36 3.23 15.81 24.03
C ARG A 36 4.28 15.04 23.22
N GLY A 37 3.95 13.85 22.72
CA GLY A 37 4.89 12.89 22.13
C GLY A 37 5.30 13.14 20.68
N GLY A 38 4.71 14.12 19.98
CA GLY A 38 5.15 14.50 18.63
C GLY A 38 4.62 13.63 17.47
N TYR A 39 3.50 12.93 17.66
CA TYR A 39 2.82 12.10 16.65
C TYR A 39 1.98 12.91 15.65
N GLY A 40 2.55 14.01 15.14
CA GLY A 40 1.91 14.90 14.18
C GLY A 40 0.52 15.38 14.61
N ILE A 41 -0.44 15.30 13.70
CA ILE A 41 -1.80 15.84 13.89
C ILE A 41 -2.58 15.17 15.03
N ILE A 42 -2.26 13.92 15.38
CA ILE A 42 -2.88 13.21 16.51
C ILE A 42 -2.42 13.83 17.84
N SER A 43 -1.13 14.15 17.97
CA SER A 43 -0.61 14.86 19.15
C SER A 43 -1.23 16.25 19.28
N GLU A 44 -1.39 16.98 18.18
CA GLU A 44 -2.04 18.30 18.19
C GLU A 44 -3.49 18.23 18.67
N ASP A 45 -4.26 17.26 18.15
CA ASP A 45 -5.65 17.04 18.54
C ASP A 45 -5.78 16.70 20.03
N PHE A 46 -4.97 15.75 20.52
CA PHE A 46 -4.97 15.36 21.93
C PHE A 46 -4.48 16.50 22.84
N SER A 47 -3.46 17.26 22.43
CA SER A 47 -3.00 18.44 23.16
C SER A 47 -4.09 19.51 23.26
N ALA A 48 -4.78 19.79 22.15
CA ALA A 48 -5.87 20.76 22.11
C ALA A 48 -7.06 20.30 22.97
N MET A 49 -7.41 19.01 22.92
CA MET A 49 -8.42 18.40 23.77
C MET A 49 -8.07 18.53 25.26
N MET A 50 -6.85 18.14 25.66
CA MET A 50 -6.41 18.25 27.06
C MET A 50 -6.39 19.70 27.56
N LYS A 51 -6.06 20.67 26.68
CA LYS A 51 -6.16 22.10 27.01
C LYS A 51 -7.60 22.53 27.28
N ARG A 52 -8.58 22.06 26.51
CA ARG A 52 -10.01 22.36 26.73
C ARG A 52 -10.56 21.69 27.99
N LEU A 53 -10.17 20.44 28.25
CA LEU A 53 -10.54 19.72 29.46
C LEU A 53 -10.04 20.44 30.71
N ARG A 54 -8.76 20.84 30.74
CA ARG A 54 -8.18 21.60 31.86
C ARG A 54 -8.83 22.96 32.11
N LYS A 55 -9.34 23.62 31.06
CA LYS A 55 -10.05 24.89 31.18
C LYS A 55 -11.52 24.74 31.61
N GLY A 56 -12.02 23.51 31.73
CA GLY A 56 -13.43 23.22 32.03
C GLY A 56 -14.40 23.51 30.89
N THR A 57 -13.91 23.89 29.70
CA THR A 57 -14.75 24.28 28.56
C THR A 57 -15.17 23.10 27.68
N GLY A 58 -14.56 21.92 27.87
CA GLY A 58 -14.79 20.73 27.03
C GLY A 58 -15.96 19.83 27.43
N GLY A 59 -16.52 20.02 28.63
CA GLY A 59 -17.72 19.31 29.08
C GLY A 59 -17.57 17.81 29.36
N GLY A 60 -16.34 17.27 29.35
CA GLY A 60 -16.01 15.87 29.64
C GLY A 60 -15.10 15.22 28.58
N LEU A 61 -14.35 14.18 28.96
CA LEU A 61 -13.47 13.45 28.04
C LEU A 61 -14.28 12.74 26.93
N ASP A 62 -15.46 12.21 27.27
CA ASP A 62 -16.41 11.58 26.37
C ASP A 62 -16.86 12.53 25.23
N LYS A 63 -17.21 13.78 25.57
CA LYS A 63 -17.68 14.77 24.60
C LYS A 63 -16.56 15.21 23.67
N GLU A 64 -15.36 15.41 24.20
CA GLU A 64 -14.20 15.80 23.42
C GLU A 64 -13.75 14.69 22.46
N LEU A 65 -13.74 13.43 22.90
CA LEU A 65 -13.47 12.29 22.03
C LEU A 65 -14.49 12.21 20.89
N LYS A 66 -15.78 12.41 21.19
CA LYS A 66 -16.85 12.45 20.19
C LYS A 66 -16.70 13.63 19.21
N ALA A 67 -16.18 14.77 19.66
CA ALA A 67 -15.87 15.91 18.80
C ALA A 67 -14.68 15.60 17.87
N LEU A 68 -13.62 14.97 18.39
CA LEU A 68 -12.48 14.53 17.58
C LEU A 68 -12.88 13.49 16.53
N MET A 69 -13.81 12.58 16.84
CA MET A 69 -14.33 11.61 15.86
C MET A 69 -14.95 12.27 14.62
N LYS A 70 -15.60 13.44 14.80
CA LYS A 70 -16.16 14.23 13.70
C LYS A 70 -15.08 14.93 12.86
N LYS A 71 -13.94 15.24 13.47
CA LYS A 71 -12.78 15.91 12.83
C LYS A 71 -11.84 14.94 12.14
N ALA A 72 -11.76 13.69 12.61
CA ALA A 72 -10.90 12.66 12.06
C ALA A 72 -11.29 12.33 10.60
N ASP A 73 -10.29 12.12 9.73
CA ASP A 73 -10.52 11.78 8.32
C ASP A 73 -10.26 10.30 8.02
N SER A 74 -9.32 9.68 8.73
CA SER A 74 -8.95 8.27 8.56
C SER A 74 -9.86 7.35 9.37
N ALA A 75 -10.20 6.20 8.77
CA ALA A 75 -11.02 5.19 9.43
C ALA A 75 -10.32 4.61 10.67
N GLY A 76 -9.01 4.40 10.60
CA GLY A 76 -8.21 3.92 11.73
C GLY A 76 -8.26 4.87 12.92
N TYR A 77 -8.10 6.19 12.69
CA TYR A 77 -8.14 7.15 13.79
C TYR A 77 -9.55 7.26 14.39
N LYS A 78 -10.61 7.22 13.56
CA LYS A 78 -12.00 7.14 14.06
C LYS A 78 -12.22 5.90 14.93
N ARG A 79 -11.67 4.74 14.55
CA ARG A 79 -11.76 3.50 15.33
C ARG A 79 -11.05 3.66 16.67
N LEU A 80 -9.82 4.18 16.69
CA LEU A 80 -9.09 4.46 17.93
C LEU A 80 -9.93 5.35 18.85
N LEU A 81 -10.37 6.51 18.36
CA LEU A 81 -11.18 7.45 19.14
C LEU A 81 -12.47 6.82 19.67
N ASN A 82 -13.14 5.99 18.87
CA ASN A 82 -14.33 5.26 19.30
C ASN A 82 -14.00 4.27 20.42
N THR A 83 -12.88 3.54 20.32
CA THR A 83 -12.43 2.63 21.37
C THR A 83 -12.13 3.38 22.67
N LEU A 84 -11.47 4.53 22.60
CA LEU A 84 -11.24 5.38 23.77
C LEU A 84 -12.57 5.87 24.37
N TYR A 85 -13.51 6.32 23.53
CA TYR A 85 -14.82 6.79 23.95
C TYR A 85 -15.62 5.68 24.65
N THR A 86 -15.62 4.46 24.10
CA THR A 86 -16.28 3.30 24.69
C THR A 86 -15.64 2.94 26.04
N ASN A 87 -14.32 2.98 26.17
CA ASN A 87 -13.67 2.75 27.47
C ASN A 87 -14.11 3.79 28.51
N VAL A 88 -14.15 5.08 28.15
CA VAL A 88 -14.59 6.15 29.07
C VAL A 88 -16.05 5.99 29.50
N THR A 89 -16.92 5.56 28.59
CA THR A 89 -18.38 5.52 28.83
C THR A 89 -18.89 4.19 29.37
N GLN A 90 -18.21 3.09 29.07
CA GLN A 90 -18.67 1.72 29.35
C GLN A 90 -17.65 0.89 30.16
N ASN A 91 -16.51 1.47 30.55
CA ASN A 91 -15.47 0.82 31.36
C ASN A 91 -15.01 -0.55 30.81
N THR A 92 -14.79 -0.61 29.49
CA THR A 92 -14.39 -1.84 28.77
C THR A 92 -12.88 -2.07 28.82
N ASP A 93 -12.43 -3.32 28.56
CA ASP A 93 -11.00 -3.62 28.41
C ASP A 93 -10.40 -2.95 27.16
N LEU A 94 -9.68 -1.85 27.41
CA LEU A 94 -9.05 -1.04 26.39
C LEU A 94 -7.71 -1.65 25.93
N VAL A 95 -6.98 -2.34 26.80
CA VAL A 95 -5.65 -2.87 26.49
C VAL A 95 -5.77 -3.99 25.46
N GLU A 96 -6.68 -4.94 25.67
CA GLU A 96 -6.88 -6.03 24.71
C GLU A 96 -7.32 -5.50 23.34
N THR A 97 -8.18 -4.47 23.35
CA THR A 97 -8.68 -3.86 22.11
C THR A 97 -7.59 -3.10 21.36
N LEU A 98 -6.74 -2.33 22.06
CA LEU A 98 -5.61 -1.62 21.46
C LEU A 98 -4.60 -2.60 20.87
N LYS A 99 -4.28 -3.70 21.57
CA LYS A 99 -3.37 -4.74 21.08
C LYS A 99 -3.89 -5.39 19.79
N LYS A 100 -5.18 -5.73 19.73
CA LYS A 100 -5.81 -6.26 18.52
C LYS A 100 -5.81 -5.25 17.37
N GLN A 101 -6.05 -3.97 17.65
CA GLN A 101 -6.00 -2.92 16.63
C GLN A 101 -4.57 -2.69 16.10
N GLY A 102 -3.58 -2.68 16.99
CA GLY A 102 -2.18 -2.57 16.62
C GLY A 102 -1.73 -3.70 15.70
N ALA A 103 -2.03 -4.95 16.08
CA ALA A 103 -1.69 -6.12 15.27
C ALA A 103 -2.29 -6.08 13.86
N ARG A 104 -3.58 -5.70 13.74
CA ARG A 104 -4.24 -5.53 12.42
C ARG A 104 -3.59 -4.43 11.59
N MET A 105 -3.15 -3.35 12.21
CA MET A 105 -2.48 -2.26 11.50
C MET A 105 -1.06 -2.64 11.05
N GLU A 106 -0.37 -3.47 11.82
CA GLU A 106 0.92 -4.04 11.42
C GLU A 106 0.76 -5.00 10.22
N GLU A 107 -0.30 -5.82 10.25
CA GLU A 107 -0.68 -6.70 9.14
C GLU A 107 -1.03 -5.89 7.88
N GLU A 108 -1.95 -4.92 7.97
CA GLU A 108 -2.32 -4.02 6.86
C GLU A 108 -1.08 -3.32 6.26
N ARG A 109 -0.15 -2.86 7.11
CA ARG A 109 1.10 -2.21 6.66
C ARG A 109 2.05 -3.20 5.98
N SER A 110 2.10 -4.45 6.46
CA SER A 110 2.94 -5.50 5.88
C SER A 110 2.41 -5.91 4.51
N GLU A 111 1.08 -6.08 4.39
CA GLU A 111 0.41 -6.34 3.10
C GLU A 111 0.62 -5.18 2.10
N GLU A 112 0.55 -3.92 2.55
CA GLU A 112 0.84 -2.76 1.68
C GLU A 112 2.27 -2.80 1.14
N VAL A 113 3.25 -3.21 1.97
CA VAL A 113 4.65 -3.35 1.56
C VAL A 113 4.85 -4.56 0.64
N GLU A 114 4.24 -5.70 0.96
CA GLU A 114 4.28 -6.90 0.14
C GLU A 114 3.72 -6.61 -1.26
N LYS A 115 2.54 -5.99 -1.34
CA LYS A 115 1.95 -5.57 -2.60
C LYS A 115 2.84 -4.58 -3.37
N TYR A 116 3.48 -3.64 -2.68
CA TYR A 116 4.44 -2.75 -3.30
C TYR A 116 5.64 -3.53 -3.89
N ILE A 117 6.16 -4.52 -3.17
CA ILE A 117 7.23 -5.41 -3.64
C ILE A 117 6.76 -6.24 -4.84
N GLU A 118 5.56 -6.81 -4.81
CA GLU A 118 4.98 -7.56 -5.93
C GLU A 118 4.82 -6.69 -7.17
N GLU A 119 4.30 -5.47 -7.01
CA GLU A 119 4.16 -4.52 -8.11
C GLU A 119 5.54 -4.10 -8.67
N LEU A 120 6.57 -3.98 -7.83
CA LEU A 120 7.94 -3.71 -8.26
C LEU A 120 8.65 -4.91 -8.88
N GLY A 121 8.39 -6.13 -8.40
CA GLY A 121 9.04 -7.36 -8.85
C GLY A 121 8.43 -7.93 -10.14
N GLY A 122 7.11 -7.81 -10.30
CA GLY A 122 6.41 -8.32 -11.48
C GLY A 122 6.74 -7.57 -12.77
N VAL A 123 7.14 -6.30 -12.68
CA VAL A 123 7.47 -5.47 -13.85
C VAL A 123 8.80 -5.89 -14.52
N PRO A 124 9.93 -6.02 -13.80
CA PRO A 124 11.16 -6.60 -14.33
C PRO A 124 10.97 -8.02 -14.88
N GLU A 125 10.22 -8.88 -14.19
CA GLU A 125 9.99 -10.26 -14.65
C GLU A 125 9.20 -10.30 -15.97
N THR A 126 8.16 -9.47 -16.10
CA THR A 126 7.38 -9.36 -17.35
C THR A 126 8.24 -8.80 -18.50
N LEU A 127 9.07 -7.78 -18.21
CA LEU A 127 10.00 -7.20 -19.19
C LEU A 127 11.05 -8.20 -19.66
N LEU A 128 11.67 -8.94 -18.72
CA LEU A 128 12.65 -9.99 -19.01
C LEU A 128 12.03 -11.12 -19.82
N SER A 129 10.80 -11.53 -19.48
CA SER A 129 10.07 -12.59 -20.19
C SER A 129 9.76 -12.20 -21.63
N ILE A 130 9.17 -11.02 -21.86
CA ILE A 130 8.85 -10.52 -23.21
C ILE A 130 10.13 -10.29 -24.02
N GLY A 131 11.16 -9.71 -23.38
CA GLY A 131 12.43 -9.38 -24.02
C GLY A 131 13.30 -10.57 -24.36
N MET A 132 13.21 -11.68 -23.63
CA MET A 132 13.93 -12.91 -23.94
C MET A 132 13.10 -13.85 -24.82
N ILE A 133 11.86 -14.15 -24.42
CA ILE A 133 11.04 -15.18 -25.08
C ILE A 133 10.52 -14.67 -26.44
N GLY A 134 10.14 -13.40 -26.53
CA GLY A 134 9.62 -12.80 -27.77
C GLY A 134 10.60 -12.91 -28.94
N PRO A 135 11.84 -12.42 -28.82
CA PRO A 135 12.84 -12.55 -29.86
C PRO A 135 13.19 -14.01 -30.18
N ILE A 136 13.22 -14.91 -29.19
CA ILE A 136 13.50 -16.34 -29.43
C ILE A 136 12.41 -16.97 -30.30
N ILE A 137 11.12 -16.78 -29.96
CA ILE A 137 10.00 -17.33 -30.74
C ILE A 137 9.98 -16.75 -32.15
N LEU A 138 10.17 -15.44 -32.29
CA LEU A 138 10.20 -14.78 -33.60
C LEU A 138 11.39 -15.24 -34.45
N SER A 139 12.54 -15.49 -33.83
CA SER A 139 13.72 -16.03 -34.52
C SER A 139 13.48 -17.44 -35.02
N ILE A 140 12.80 -18.30 -34.24
CA ILE A 140 12.42 -19.66 -34.66
C ILE A 140 11.49 -19.60 -35.88
N VAL A 141 10.49 -18.71 -35.88
CA VAL A 141 9.60 -18.50 -37.04
C VAL A 141 10.38 -18.03 -38.27
N GLY A 142 11.39 -17.17 -38.08
CA GLY A 142 12.27 -16.72 -39.15
C GLY A 142 13.16 -17.81 -39.75
N LEU A 143 13.42 -18.90 -39.02
CA LEU A 143 14.18 -20.05 -39.51
C LEU A 143 13.30 -21.06 -40.27
N VAL A 144 11.97 -20.96 -40.18
CA VAL A 144 11.03 -21.88 -40.86
C VAL A 144 11.34 -22.04 -42.36
N PRO A 145 11.59 -20.97 -43.15
CA PRO A 145 11.92 -21.13 -44.57
C PRO A 145 13.21 -21.93 -44.80
N GLN A 146 14.21 -21.80 -43.93
CA GLN A 146 15.49 -22.51 -44.04
C GLN A 146 15.39 -23.97 -43.57
N LEU A 147 14.52 -24.25 -42.59
CA LEU A 147 14.23 -25.61 -42.13
C LEU A 147 13.31 -26.36 -43.10
N MET A 148 12.49 -25.63 -43.86
CA MET A 148 11.53 -26.20 -44.82
C MET A 148 12.04 -26.17 -46.28
N SER A 149 13.19 -25.57 -46.59
CA SER A 149 13.75 -25.47 -47.96
C SER A 149 14.28 -26.79 -48.55
N GLY A 150 13.86 -27.94 -48.02
CA GLY A 150 14.05 -29.28 -48.61
C GLY A 150 12.74 -29.84 -49.18
N ASP A 151 12.68 -31.16 -49.40
CA ASP A 151 11.55 -31.91 -50.00
C ASP A 151 10.17 -31.68 -49.33
N LEU A 152 10.17 -31.10 -48.12
CA LEU A 152 8.99 -30.72 -47.34
C LEU A 152 8.39 -29.34 -47.72
N GLY A 153 9.19 -28.41 -48.23
CA GLY A 153 8.74 -27.07 -48.64
C GLY A 153 7.95 -27.06 -49.94
N ALA A 154 8.08 -28.12 -50.76
CA ALA A 154 7.27 -28.31 -51.96
C ALA A 154 5.84 -28.80 -51.67
N PHE A 155 5.60 -29.37 -50.48
CA PHE A 155 4.29 -29.86 -50.04
C PHE A 155 3.45 -28.85 -49.26
N MET A 156 4.08 -27.81 -48.70
CA MET A 156 3.39 -26.70 -48.06
C MET A 156 3.54 -25.44 -48.90
N SER A 157 2.42 -24.84 -49.30
CA SER A 157 2.38 -23.53 -49.96
C SER A 157 2.74 -22.42 -48.97
N LEU A 158 4.03 -22.34 -48.61
CA LEU A 158 4.55 -21.32 -47.72
C LEU A 158 4.55 -19.95 -48.44
N PRO A 159 4.28 -18.86 -47.71
CA PRO A 159 4.45 -17.51 -48.23
C PRO A 159 5.90 -17.27 -48.68
N ASP A 160 6.09 -16.29 -49.57
CA ASP A 160 7.41 -15.87 -50.04
C ASP A 160 8.33 -15.56 -48.84
N PRO A 161 9.59 -16.02 -48.83
CA PRO A 161 10.59 -15.69 -47.81
C PRO A 161 10.68 -14.20 -47.47
N ALA A 162 10.46 -13.31 -48.44
CA ALA A 162 10.42 -11.86 -48.21
C ALA A 162 9.25 -11.43 -47.30
N VAL A 163 8.08 -12.05 -47.45
CA VAL A 163 6.91 -11.80 -46.59
C VAL A 163 7.17 -12.29 -45.17
N ILE A 164 7.78 -13.48 -45.03
CA ILE A 164 8.12 -14.06 -43.73
C ILE A 164 9.15 -13.19 -42.99
N SER A 165 10.21 -12.76 -43.68
CA SER A 165 11.21 -11.84 -43.12
C SER A 165 10.60 -10.50 -42.69
N SER A 166 9.69 -9.94 -43.49
CA SER A 166 8.98 -8.71 -43.14
C SER A 166 8.12 -8.87 -41.88
N VAL A 167 7.42 -10.00 -41.73
CA VAL A 167 6.59 -10.29 -40.55
C VAL A 167 7.45 -10.45 -39.30
N VAL A 168 8.58 -11.15 -39.39
CA VAL A 168 9.52 -11.32 -38.27
C VAL A 168 10.13 -9.98 -37.85
N ASN A 169 10.61 -9.17 -38.80
CA ASN A 169 11.18 -7.86 -38.51
C ASN A 169 10.15 -6.90 -37.90
N MET A 170 8.91 -6.92 -38.40
CA MET A 170 7.81 -6.15 -37.83
C MET A 170 7.47 -6.62 -36.42
N GLY A 171 7.44 -7.93 -36.17
CA GLY A 171 7.25 -8.50 -34.83
C GLY A 171 8.35 -8.10 -33.85
N LEU A 172 9.62 -8.09 -34.27
CA LEU A 172 10.75 -7.66 -33.45
C LEU A 172 10.66 -6.16 -33.11
N LEU A 173 10.27 -5.32 -34.06
CA LEU A 173 10.01 -3.90 -33.84
C LEU A 173 8.87 -3.67 -32.84
N ILE A 174 7.75 -4.38 -32.99
CA ILE A 174 6.62 -4.33 -32.05
C ILE A 174 7.06 -4.79 -30.66
N THR A 175 7.88 -5.83 -30.56
CA THR A 175 8.41 -6.33 -29.29
C THR A 175 9.29 -5.27 -28.60
N LEU A 176 10.18 -4.62 -29.35
CA LEU A 176 11.02 -3.51 -28.87
C LEU A 176 10.18 -2.31 -28.39
N VAL A 177 9.19 -1.90 -29.17
CA VAL A 177 8.26 -0.81 -28.81
C VAL A 177 7.46 -1.19 -27.56
N GLY A 178 7.00 -2.43 -27.46
CA GLY A 178 6.30 -2.95 -26.28
C GLY A 178 7.18 -2.88 -25.02
N MET A 179 8.44 -3.30 -25.10
CA MET A 179 9.39 -3.18 -23.99
C MET A 179 9.64 -1.72 -23.60
N ALA A 180 9.80 -0.83 -24.58
CA ALA A 180 9.99 0.60 -24.32
C ALA A 180 8.77 1.22 -23.61
N LEU A 181 7.55 0.88 -24.04
CA LEU A 181 6.32 1.37 -23.41
C LEU A 181 6.13 0.84 -21.98
N VAL A 182 6.42 -0.44 -21.74
CA VAL A 182 6.35 -1.04 -20.39
C VAL A 182 7.44 -0.46 -19.49
N GLY A 183 8.67 -0.27 -19.99
CA GLY A 183 9.76 0.37 -19.25
C GLY A 183 9.47 1.83 -18.90
N LEU A 184 8.88 2.60 -19.82
CA LEU A 184 8.44 3.96 -19.54
C LEU A 184 7.35 3.98 -18.47
N LYS A 185 6.34 3.10 -18.56
CA LYS A 185 5.27 2.98 -17.56
C LYS A 185 5.78 2.55 -16.18
N ALA A 186 6.88 1.80 -16.13
CA ALA A 186 7.53 1.39 -14.89
C ALA A 186 8.25 2.56 -14.18
N HIS A 187 8.87 3.46 -14.95
CA HIS A 187 9.65 4.59 -14.42
C HIS A 187 8.87 5.89 -14.22
N THR A 188 7.64 5.99 -14.74
CA THR A 188 6.80 7.21 -14.68
C THR A 188 5.63 7.11 -13.69
N LYS A 189 5.56 6.03 -12.90
CA LYS A 189 4.53 5.80 -11.88
C LYS A 189 4.97 6.24 -10.48
#